data_AF-A0ABD2WTI6-F1
#
_entry.id   AF-A0ABD2WTI6-F1
#
_cell.length_a   1.000
_cell.length_b   1.000
_cell.length_c   1.000
_cell.angle_alpha   90.00
_cell.angle_beta   90.00
_cell.angle_gamma   90.00
#
_symmetry.space_group_name_H-M   'P 1'
#
loop_
_entity.id
_entity.type
_entity.pdbx_description
1 polymer ?
#
loop_
_entity_poly.entity_id
_entity_poly.type
_entity_poly.pdbx_seq_one_letter_code
_entity_poly.pdbx_strand_id
1 'polypeptide(L)'
;MLPPSARNWKKVLGDTATASALQHTTMIEIRDLDECTSEDEFAEALSTSLSAPHINKDAVKTLLKAYPGTEVTVATLPDDLAAKALKLGHIRICWVNCRIRGRKDTLRCYRCWSAGHISARCKGPDRSVHCFRCGQTGHQRKDCKNNPTCFFCQEQGAVHDHASTSQYCPFAQKIN
;
A
#
# COMPACT_ATOMS: atom_id res chain seq x y z
N MET A 1 33.63 -4.02 -19.52
CA MET A 1 33.43 -5.45 -19.86
C MET A 1 33.46 -6.23 -18.54
N LEU A 2 32.31 -6.75 -18.09
CA LEU A 2 32.20 -7.54 -16.84
C LEU A 2 32.64 -8.99 -17.11
N PRO A 3 33.30 -9.66 -16.13
CA PRO A 3 33.84 -11.00 -16.33
C PRO A 3 32.75 -12.07 -16.44
N PRO A 4 32.98 -13.15 -17.22
CA PRO A 4 31.97 -14.13 -17.64
C PRO A 4 31.62 -15.22 -16.59
N SER A 5 31.85 -15.01 -15.29
CA SER A 5 31.69 -16.07 -14.28
C SER A 5 30.30 -16.17 -13.62
N ALA A 6 29.36 -15.26 -13.92
CA ALA A 6 28.08 -15.16 -13.22
C ALA A 6 26.91 -15.90 -13.91
N ARG A 7 27.11 -17.12 -14.45
CA ARG A 7 26.05 -17.83 -15.21
C ARG A 7 25.72 -19.26 -14.77
N ASN A 8 26.19 -19.74 -13.62
CA ASN A 8 25.93 -21.13 -13.20
C ASN A 8 25.39 -21.30 -11.78
N TRP A 9 24.58 -20.35 -11.29
CA TRP A 9 23.91 -20.51 -9.98
C TRP A 9 22.96 -21.72 -9.94
N LYS A 10 22.36 -22.07 -11.09
CA LYS A 10 21.52 -23.28 -11.24
C LYS A 10 22.27 -24.59 -10.96
N LYS A 11 23.59 -24.63 -11.16
CA LYS A 11 24.40 -25.83 -10.88
C LYS A 11 24.79 -25.99 -9.41
N VAL A 12 24.76 -24.90 -8.64
CA VAL A 12 25.19 -24.89 -7.23
C VAL A 12 24.01 -25.11 -6.28
N LEU A 13 22.79 -24.69 -6.66
CA LEU A 13 21.60 -24.73 -5.81
C LEU A 13 20.82 -26.05 -5.83
N GLY A 14 21.12 -26.99 -6.74
CA GLY A 14 20.43 -28.28 -6.83
C GLY A 14 18.89 -28.13 -6.89
N ASP A 15 18.17 -29.12 -6.35
CA ASP A 15 16.69 -29.12 -6.22
C ASP A 15 16.18 -28.35 -4.98
N THR A 16 17.07 -27.74 -4.19
CA THR A 16 16.72 -27.24 -2.85
C THR A 16 16.39 -25.76 -2.79
N ALA A 17 16.56 -25.01 -3.89
CA ALA A 17 16.24 -23.60 -3.89
C ALA A 17 15.87 -23.03 -5.27
N THR A 18 14.66 -22.50 -5.34
CA THR A 18 14.11 -21.74 -6.46
C THR A 18 14.64 -20.31 -6.41
N ALA A 19 15.63 -19.96 -7.23
CA ALA A 19 15.98 -18.55 -7.40
C ALA A 19 15.01 -17.91 -8.40
N SER A 20 14.19 -16.98 -7.92
CA SER A 20 13.37 -16.11 -8.76
C SER A 20 14.11 -14.79 -9.00
N ALA A 21 13.92 -14.20 -10.18
CA ALA A 21 14.44 -12.87 -10.48
C ALA A 21 13.88 -11.86 -9.47
N LEU A 22 14.69 -10.87 -9.06
CA LEU A 22 14.25 -9.79 -8.19
C LEU A 22 13.25 -8.91 -8.96
N GLN A 23 11.98 -9.30 -8.96
CA GLN A 23 10.90 -8.55 -9.56
C GLN A 23 10.45 -7.49 -8.55
N HIS A 24 10.19 -6.28 -9.04
CA HIS A 24 9.56 -5.25 -8.24
C HIS A 24 8.21 -5.79 -7.72
N THR A 25 8.01 -5.64 -6.42
CA THR A 25 6.83 -6.13 -5.71
C THR A 25 5.94 -4.96 -5.39
N THR A 26 4.65 -5.12 -5.66
CA THR A 26 3.62 -4.15 -5.37
C THR A 26 2.62 -4.71 -4.37
N MET A 27 2.24 -3.87 -3.42
CA MET A 27 1.24 -4.19 -2.42
C MET A 27 -0.15 -3.85 -2.93
N ILE A 28 -1.06 -4.81 -2.83
CA ILE A 28 -2.45 -4.69 -3.23
C ILE A 28 -3.33 -4.97 -2.02
N GLU A 29 -4.35 -4.14 -1.83
CA GLU A 29 -5.44 -4.38 -0.88
C GLU A 29 -6.61 -5.01 -1.63
N ILE A 30 -7.07 -6.15 -1.13
CA ILE A 30 -8.33 -6.78 -1.54
C ILE A 30 -9.31 -6.55 -0.39
N ARG A 31 -10.44 -5.91 -0.71
CA ARG A 31 -11.51 -5.59 0.24
C ARG A 31 -12.72 -6.46 -0.03
N ASP A 32 -13.57 -6.56 0.98
CA ASP A 32 -14.80 -7.34 0.92
C ASP A 32 -14.53 -8.86 0.87
N LEU A 33 -13.51 -9.32 1.61
CA LEU A 33 -13.25 -10.74 1.80
C LEU A 33 -14.12 -11.27 2.95
N ASP A 34 -14.67 -12.47 2.77
CA ASP A 34 -15.45 -13.14 3.80
C ASP A 34 -14.55 -13.77 4.87
N GLU A 35 -14.97 -13.71 6.14
CA GLU A 35 -14.19 -14.17 7.32
C GLU A 35 -13.90 -15.68 7.31
N CYS A 36 -14.59 -16.44 6.44
CA CYS A 36 -14.37 -17.88 6.25
C CYS A 36 -13.33 -18.21 5.17
N THR A 37 -12.72 -17.22 4.51
CA THR A 37 -11.79 -17.49 3.40
C THR A 37 -10.42 -17.91 3.93
N SER A 38 -10.04 -19.16 3.69
CA SER A 38 -8.72 -19.66 4.05
C SER A 38 -7.61 -19.13 3.13
N GLU A 39 -6.38 -19.05 3.62
CA GLU A 39 -5.22 -18.57 2.85
C GLU A 39 -4.94 -19.42 1.60
N ASP A 40 -5.30 -20.70 1.62
CA ASP A 40 -5.14 -21.63 0.50
C ASP A 40 -6.17 -21.39 -0.62
N GLU A 41 -7.45 -21.19 -0.28
CA GLU A 41 -8.51 -20.85 -1.24
C GLU A 41 -8.25 -19.49 -1.92
N PHE A 42 -7.65 -18.56 -1.17
CA PHE A 42 -7.25 -17.26 -1.70
C PHE A 42 -6.14 -17.38 -2.75
N ALA A 43 -5.14 -18.23 -2.52
CA ALA A 43 -4.07 -18.48 -3.48
C ALA A 43 -4.59 -19.18 -4.76
N GLU A 44 -5.52 -20.11 -4.62
CA GLU A 44 -6.18 -20.79 -5.75
C GLU A 44 -7.05 -19.83 -6.56
N ALA A 45 -7.84 -18.98 -5.91
CA ALA A 45 -8.66 -17.97 -6.57
C ALA A 45 -7.80 -16.94 -7.33
N LEU A 46 -6.67 -16.52 -6.74
CA LEU A 46 -5.72 -15.62 -7.41
C LEU A 46 -5.03 -16.28 -8.61
N SER A 47 -4.59 -17.53 -8.49
CA SER A 47 -3.97 -18.24 -9.61
C SER A 47 -4.94 -18.50 -10.77
N THR A 48 -6.21 -18.82 -10.45
CA THR A 48 -7.27 -19.02 -11.45
C THR A 48 -7.62 -17.70 -12.16
N SER A 49 -7.82 -16.62 -11.40
CA SER A 49 -8.21 -15.32 -11.96
C SER A 49 -7.07 -14.59 -12.68
N LEU A 50 -5.82 -14.81 -12.28
CA LEU A 50 -4.65 -14.15 -12.87
C LEU A 50 -3.88 -15.04 -13.86
N SER A 51 -4.31 -16.29 -14.04
CA SER A 51 -3.67 -17.29 -14.90
C SER A 51 -2.16 -17.40 -14.65
N ALA A 52 -1.78 -17.54 -13.38
CA ALA A 52 -0.39 -17.52 -12.94
C ALA A 52 -0.03 -18.77 -12.12
N PRO A 53 1.10 -19.45 -12.43
CA PRO A 53 1.52 -20.65 -11.72
C PRO A 53 2.16 -20.27 -10.37
N HIS A 54 1.59 -20.80 -9.29
CA HIS A 54 2.08 -20.72 -7.91
C HIS A 54 2.44 -19.31 -7.39
N ILE A 55 1.44 -18.64 -6.81
CA ILE A 55 1.68 -17.53 -5.90
C ILE A 55 2.13 -18.13 -4.56
N ASN A 56 3.30 -17.73 -4.08
CA ASN A 56 3.91 -18.27 -2.87
C ASN A 56 3.11 -17.84 -1.63
N LYS A 57 2.92 -18.75 -0.67
CA LYS A 57 2.05 -18.57 0.51
C LYS A 57 2.44 -17.35 1.37
N ASP A 58 3.70 -16.92 1.29
CA ASP A 58 4.24 -15.72 1.96
C ASP A 58 3.85 -14.36 1.36
N ALA A 59 3.11 -14.35 0.24
CA ALA A 59 2.66 -13.13 -0.41
C ALA A 59 1.49 -12.46 0.34
N VAL A 60 0.71 -13.19 1.13
CA VAL A 60 -0.45 -12.66 1.86
C VAL A 60 0.02 -12.24 3.24
N LYS A 61 0.12 -10.93 3.50
CA LYS A 61 0.83 -10.45 4.69
C LYS A 61 -0.03 -9.89 5.80
N THR A 62 -1.34 -9.64 5.62
CA THR A 62 -2.19 -9.24 6.75
C THR A 62 -3.68 -9.32 6.42
N LEU A 63 -4.47 -9.99 7.27
CA LEU A 63 -5.93 -9.88 7.36
C LEU A 63 -6.26 -8.73 8.32
N LEU A 64 -6.72 -7.59 7.79
CA LEU A 64 -7.19 -6.45 8.58
C LEU A 64 -8.71 -6.58 8.74
N LYS A 65 -9.19 -6.66 9.98
CA LYS A 65 -10.63 -6.65 10.27
C LYS A 65 -11.21 -5.27 9.93
N ALA A 66 -12.16 -5.20 8.99
CA ALA A 66 -12.77 -3.94 8.60
C ALA A 66 -14.04 -3.63 9.42
N TYR A 67 -15.11 -4.38 9.18
CA TYR A 67 -16.38 -4.35 9.91
C TYR A 67 -16.67 -5.79 10.41
N PRO A 68 -17.64 -6.03 11.32
CA PRO A 68 -17.99 -7.39 11.70
C PRO A 68 -18.37 -8.19 10.44
N GLY A 69 -17.64 -9.27 10.16
CA GLY A 69 -17.88 -10.15 9.00
C GLY A 69 -17.20 -9.74 7.68
N THR A 70 -16.28 -8.78 7.65
CA THR A 70 -15.52 -8.48 6.42
C THR A 70 -14.04 -8.22 6.69
N GLU A 71 -13.19 -8.89 5.92
CA GLU A 71 -11.74 -8.82 6.01
C GLU A 71 -11.13 -8.09 4.81
N VAL A 72 -10.02 -7.40 5.06
CA VAL A 72 -9.18 -6.79 4.04
C VAL A 72 -7.85 -7.51 4.03
N THR A 73 -7.53 -8.19 2.94
CA THR A 73 -6.24 -8.86 2.77
C THR A 73 -5.27 -7.97 2.03
N VAL A 74 -4.06 -7.84 2.58
CA VAL A 74 -2.94 -7.18 1.90
C VAL A 74 -2.07 -8.26 1.28
N ALA A 75 -2.04 -8.29 -0.05
CA ALA A 75 -1.21 -9.22 -0.82
C ALA A 75 -0.06 -8.46 -1.50
N THR A 76 1.15 -8.99 -1.37
CA THR A 76 2.36 -8.52 -2.04
C THR A 76 2.58 -9.37 -3.28
N LEU A 77 2.27 -8.84 -4.45
CA LEU A 77 2.42 -9.55 -5.72
C LEU A 77 3.53 -8.91 -6.58
N PRO A 78 4.15 -9.66 -7.50
CA PRO A 78 4.96 -9.09 -8.57
C PRO A 78 4.16 -8.13 -9.44
N ASP A 79 4.81 -7.09 -9.97
CA ASP A 79 4.17 -6.03 -10.77
C ASP A 79 3.34 -6.53 -11.96
N ASP A 80 3.78 -7.59 -12.63
CA ASP A 80 3.07 -8.17 -13.77
C ASP A 80 1.68 -8.73 -13.37
N LEU A 81 1.61 -9.35 -12.19
CA LEU A 81 0.36 -9.88 -11.63
C LEU A 81 -0.48 -8.76 -11.02
N ALA A 82 0.17 -7.80 -10.37
CA ALA A 82 -0.50 -6.65 -9.78
C ALA A 82 -1.18 -5.77 -10.84
N ALA A 83 -0.53 -5.53 -11.97
CA ALA A 83 -1.09 -4.75 -13.06
C ALA A 83 -2.34 -5.42 -13.66
N LYS A 84 -2.35 -6.75 -13.77
CA LYS A 84 -3.52 -7.52 -14.21
C LYS A 84 -4.66 -7.45 -13.19
N ALA A 85 -4.35 -7.61 -11.91
CA ALA A 85 -5.32 -7.50 -10.82
C ALA A 85 -5.98 -6.11 -10.78
N LEU A 86 -5.18 -5.04 -10.93
CA LEU A 86 -5.69 -3.66 -10.95
C LEU A 86 -6.55 -3.35 -12.18
N LYS A 87 -6.30 -3.98 -13.33
CA LYS A 87 -7.13 -3.82 -14.54
C LYS A 87 -8.50 -4.48 -14.40
N LEU A 88 -8.56 -5.65 -13.76
CA LEU A 88 -9.82 -6.33 -13.48
C LEU A 88 -10.63 -5.55 -12.43
N GLY A 89 -9.96 -4.97 -11.42
CA GLY A 89 -10.55 -4.12 -10.39
C GLY A 89 -11.45 -4.86 -9.40
N HIS A 90 -11.90 -6.06 -9.73
CA HIS A 90 -12.67 -6.96 -8.90
C HIS A 90 -12.28 -8.41 -9.20
N ILE A 91 -12.20 -9.24 -8.16
CA ILE A 91 -11.99 -10.68 -8.29
C ILE A 91 -13.11 -11.37 -7.51
N ARG A 92 -13.69 -12.40 -8.12
CA ARG A 92 -14.60 -13.29 -7.42
C ARG A 92 -13.78 -14.28 -6.59
N ILE A 93 -13.92 -14.23 -5.28
CA ILE A 93 -13.34 -15.20 -4.35
C ILE A 93 -14.53 -15.89 -3.69
N CYS A 94 -14.62 -17.21 -3.86
CA CYS A 94 -15.81 -18.00 -3.51
C CYS A 94 -17.08 -17.40 -4.15
N TRP A 95 -18.05 -16.98 -3.33
CA TRP A 95 -19.33 -16.40 -3.76
C TRP A 95 -19.35 -14.86 -3.68
N VAL A 96 -18.26 -14.25 -3.25
CA VAL A 96 -18.18 -12.81 -3.00
C VAL A 96 -17.36 -12.13 -4.09
N ASN A 97 -17.75 -10.90 -4.44
CA ASN A 97 -17.01 -10.07 -5.37
C ASN A 97 -16.09 -9.12 -4.59
N CYS A 98 -14.81 -9.46 -4.50
CA CYS A 98 -13.82 -8.71 -3.76
C CYS A 98 -13.26 -7.57 -4.61
N ARG A 99 -13.17 -6.36 -4.06
CA ARG A 99 -12.65 -5.18 -4.76
C ARG A 99 -11.16 -5.03 -4.56
N ILE A 100 -10.44 -4.80 -5.65
CA ILE A 100 -8.98 -4.65 -5.64
C ILE A 100 -8.60 -3.18 -5.68
N ARG A 101 -7.71 -2.76 -4.79
CA ARG A 101 -7.09 -1.43 -4.82
C ARG A 101 -5.58 -1.53 -4.60
N GLY A 102 -4.81 -0.72 -5.32
CA GLY A 102 -3.37 -0.61 -5.07
C GLY A 102 -3.12 0.13 -3.76
N ARG A 103 -2.32 -0.45 -2.87
CA ARG A 103 -1.96 0.20 -1.60
C ARG A 103 -0.82 1.19 -1.85
N LYS A 104 -1.16 2.48 -1.92
CA LYS A 104 -0.14 3.54 -1.88
C LYS A 104 0.12 3.93 -0.43
N ASP A 105 1.00 3.20 0.23
CA ASP A 105 1.55 3.62 1.52
C ASP A 105 2.52 4.78 1.26
N THR A 106 2.00 6.00 1.19
CA THR A 106 2.83 7.19 1.15
C THR A 106 3.45 7.38 2.53
N LEU A 107 4.75 7.10 2.66
CA LEU A 107 5.51 7.47 3.84
C LEU A 107 5.41 8.98 4.04
N ARG A 108 4.90 9.42 5.20
CA ARG A 108 4.71 10.84 5.53
C ARG A 108 5.48 11.20 6.78
N CYS A 109 6.08 12.39 6.76
CA CYS A 109 6.80 12.95 7.89
C CYS A 109 5.82 13.65 8.84
N TYR A 110 5.72 13.19 10.09
CA TYR A 110 4.84 13.82 11.09
C TYR A 110 5.35 15.18 11.57
N ARG A 111 6.61 15.51 11.28
CA ARG A 111 7.23 16.79 11.65
C ARG A 111 6.88 17.91 10.65
N CYS A 112 7.12 17.71 9.36
CA CYS A 112 6.89 18.75 8.34
C CYS A 112 5.66 18.51 7.44
N TRP A 113 5.05 17.33 7.54
CA TRP A 113 3.86 16.86 6.83
C TRP A 113 4.06 16.50 5.34
N SER A 114 5.30 16.54 4.85
CA SER A 114 5.61 16.11 3.48
C SER A 114 5.69 14.59 3.35
N ALA A 115 5.56 14.10 2.12
CA ALA A 115 5.82 12.71 1.78
C ALA A 115 7.33 12.43 1.66
N GLY A 116 7.71 11.14 1.60
CA GLY A 116 9.05 10.68 1.21
C GLY A 116 10.05 10.42 2.34
N HIS A 117 9.80 10.92 3.57
CA HIS A 117 10.73 10.73 4.69
C HIS A 117 10.04 10.58 6.05
N ILE A 118 10.78 10.07 7.03
CA ILE A 118 10.39 9.98 8.44
C ILE A 118 10.88 11.21 9.24
N SER A 119 10.21 11.51 10.36
CA SER A 119 10.55 12.65 11.23
C SER A 119 12.03 12.69 11.65
N ALA A 120 12.67 11.52 11.82
CA ALA A 120 14.09 11.42 12.18
C ALA A 120 15.05 11.98 11.10
N ARG A 121 14.65 11.96 9.82
CA ARG A 121 15.43 12.47 8.68
C ARG A 121 14.87 13.79 8.14
N CYS A 122 13.98 14.45 8.88
CA CYS A 122 13.32 15.67 8.44
C CYS A 122 14.23 16.89 8.53
N LYS A 123 14.42 17.56 7.38
CA LYS A 123 15.09 18.88 7.29
C LYS A 123 14.10 20.05 7.13
N GLY A 124 12.80 19.76 7.09
CA GLY A 124 11.75 20.76 6.94
C GLY A 124 11.36 21.46 8.25
N PRO A 125 10.44 22.44 8.18
CA PRO A 125 9.94 23.17 9.34
C PRO A 125 9.17 22.25 10.29
N ASP A 126 9.21 22.58 11.57
CA ASP A 126 8.52 21.82 12.61
C ASP A 126 7.06 22.26 12.74
N ARG A 127 6.15 21.36 12.39
CA ARG A 127 4.70 21.53 12.49
C ARG A 127 4.06 20.49 13.40
N SER A 128 4.86 19.80 14.22
CA SER A 128 4.37 18.76 15.14
C SER A 128 3.31 19.25 16.14
N VAL A 129 3.35 20.54 16.50
CA VAL A 129 2.39 21.20 17.41
C VAL A 129 1.03 21.46 16.75
N HIS A 130 0.97 21.47 15.42
CA HIS A 130 -0.26 21.75 14.70
C HIS A 130 -1.09 20.47 14.57
N CYS A 131 -2.41 20.60 14.57
CA CYS A 131 -3.32 19.49 14.39
C CYS A 131 -3.21 18.95 12.97
N PHE A 132 -2.89 17.66 12.84
CA PHE A 132 -2.71 16.98 11.55
C PHE A 132 -4.00 16.90 10.70
N ARG A 133 -5.16 17.22 11.28
CA ARG A 133 -6.47 17.26 10.61
C ARG A 133 -6.83 18.66 10.11
N CYS A 134 -6.62 19.71 10.91
CA CYS A 134 -7.13 21.05 10.62
C CYS A 134 -6.07 22.17 10.66
N GLY A 135 -4.79 21.86 10.83
CA GLY A 135 -3.72 22.86 10.80
C GLY A 135 -3.63 23.79 12.01
N GLN A 136 -4.56 23.76 12.97
CA GLN A 136 -4.56 24.67 14.13
C GLN A 136 -3.76 24.10 15.31
N THR A 137 -3.19 24.98 16.14
CA THR A 137 -2.47 24.61 17.36
C THR A 137 -3.45 24.44 18.55
N GLY A 138 -2.99 23.80 19.62
CA GLY A 138 -3.75 23.65 20.87
C GLY A 138 -4.56 22.36 21.02
N HIS A 139 -4.58 21.48 20.02
CA HIS A 139 -5.17 20.16 20.11
C HIS A 139 -4.50 19.15 19.17
N GLN A 140 -4.61 17.85 19.50
CA GLN A 140 -4.16 16.78 18.62
C GLN A 140 -5.31 16.23 17.77
N ARG A 141 -4.99 15.42 16.76
CA ARG A 141 -5.98 14.82 15.85
C ARG A 141 -7.11 14.09 16.59
N LYS A 142 -6.81 13.45 17.72
CA LYS A 142 -7.79 12.70 18.54
C LYS A 142 -8.91 13.60 19.08
N ASP A 143 -8.57 14.84 19.43
CA ASP A 143 -9.48 15.80 20.05
C ASP A 143 -9.98 16.88 19.07
N CYS A 144 -9.68 16.70 17.77
CA CYS A 144 -10.01 17.69 16.74
C CYS A 144 -11.49 17.65 16.37
N LYS A 145 -12.21 18.72 16.73
CA LYS A 145 -13.62 18.96 16.35
C LYS A 145 -13.78 19.81 15.08
N ASN A 146 -12.69 20.33 14.53
CA ASN A 146 -12.71 21.21 13.38
C ASN A 146 -12.84 20.44 12.05
N ASN A 147 -13.31 21.14 11.02
CA ASN A 147 -13.37 20.60 9.68
C ASN A 147 -11.94 20.30 9.17
N PRO A 148 -11.74 19.22 8.39
CA PRO A 148 -10.42 18.89 7.89
C PRO A 148 -9.97 19.94 6.88
N THR A 149 -8.81 20.54 7.14
CA THR A 149 -8.21 21.55 6.26
C THR A 149 -6.79 21.15 5.88
N CYS A 150 -6.47 21.30 4.61
CA CYS A 150 -5.14 20.97 4.10
C CYS A 150 -4.26 22.20 4.20
N PHE A 151 -3.22 22.11 5.02
CA PHE A 151 -2.26 23.19 5.23
C PHE A 151 -1.54 23.59 3.94
N PHE A 152 -1.13 22.62 3.11
CA PHE A 152 -0.46 22.91 1.85
C PHE A 152 -1.37 23.57 0.81
N CYS A 153 -2.63 23.14 0.74
CA CYS A 153 -3.61 23.77 -0.15
C CYS A 153 -3.99 25.18 0.33
N GLN A 154 -4.04 25.39 1.65
CA GLN A 154 -4.30 26.69 2.26
C GLN A 154 -3.20 27.70 1.92
N GLU A 155 -1.92 27.32 1.99
CA GLU A 155 -0.80 28.19 1.57
C GLU A 155 -0.82 28.51 0.06
N GLN A 156 -1.31 27.59 -0.78
CA GLN A 156 -1.37 27.73 -2.24
C GLN A 156 -2.69 28.35 -2.75
N GLY A 157 -3.63 28.71 -1.85
CA GLY A 157 -4.94 29.26 -2.23
C GLY A 157 -5.86 28.29 -2.99
N ALA A 158 -5.64 26.98 -2.85
CA ALA A 158 -6.44 25.94 -3.50
C ALA A 158 -7.54 25.39 -2.57
N VAL A 159 -8.47 24.61 -3.13
CA VAL A 159 -9.54 23.94 -2.36
C VAL A 159 -8.92 23.08 -1.25
N HIS A 160 -9.23 23.42 -0.01
CA HIS A 160 -8.58 22.90 1.19
C HIS A 160 -9.49 22.01 2.05
N ASP A 161 -10.66 21.58 1.57
CA ASP A 161 -11.65 20.80 2.34
C ASP A 161 -11.30 19.31 2.50
N HIS A 162 -10.04 19.03 2.83
CA HIS A 162 -9.53 17.70 3.13
C HIS A 162 -8.33 17.81 4.06
N ALA A 163 -8.03 16.77 4.84
CA ALA A 163 -6.87 16.81 5.73
C ALA A 163 -5.56 16.83 4.91
N SER A 164 -4.50 17.42 5.47
CA SER A 164 -3.14 17.39 4.87
C SER A 164 -2.62 15.98 4.55
N THR A 165 -3.19 14.97 5.21
CA THR A 165 -2.90 13.54 5.04
C THR A 165 -3.67 12.84 3.93
N SER A 166 -4.67 13.50 3.36
CA SER A 166 -5.50 12.90 2.34
C SER A 166 -4.64 12.48 1.14
N GLN A 167 -4.90 11.27 0.61
CA GLN A 167 -4.30 10.81 -0.65
C GLN A 167 -4.76 11.68 -1.83
N TYR A 168 -5.90 12.36 -1.69
CA TYR A 168 -6.51 13.23 -2.69
C TYR A 168 -5.89 14.62 -2.73
N CYS A 169 -4.97 14.97 -1.83
CA CYS A 169 -4.30 16.26 -1.85
C CYS A 169 -3.32 16.33 -3.05
N PRO A 170 -3.51 17.27 -4.00
CA PRO A 170 -2.65 17.40 -5.17
C PRO A 170 -1.24 17.89 -4.85
N PHE A 171 -1.06 18.54 -3.69
CA PHE A 171 0.23 19.08 -3.25
C PHE A 171 1.00 18.15 -2.32
N ALA A 172 0.32 17.28 -1.57
CA ALA A 172 0.99 16.33 -0.67
C ALA A 172 1.84 15.28 -1.41
N GLN A 173 1.56 15.01 -2.69
CA GLN A 173 2.29 14.06 -3.52
C GLN A 173 3.51 14.66 -4.24
N LYS A 174 3.65 16.00 -4.26
CA LYS A 174 4.64 16.71 -5.11
C LYS A 174 5.96 17.05 -4.41
N ILE A 175 6.13 16.71 -3.14
CA ILE A 175 7.38 16.98 -2.42
C ILE A 175 8.27 15.74 -2.56
N ASN A 176 8.96 15.66 -3.69
CA ASN A 176 10.14 14.82 -3.93
C ASN A 176 11.29 15.72 -4.35
#